data_AF-A0A926P2Q0-F1
#
_entry.id   AF-A0A926P2Q0-F1
#
_cell.length_a   1.000
_cell.length_b   1.000
_cell.length_c   1.000
_cell.angle_alpha   90.00
_cell.angle_beta   90.00
_cell.angle_gamma   90.00
#
_symmetry.space_group_name_H-M   'P 1'
#
loop_
_entity.id
_entity.type
_entity.pdbx_description
1 polymer ?
#
loop_
_entity_poly.entity_id
_entity_poly.type
_entity_poly.pdbx_seq_one_letter_code
_entity_poly.pdbx_strand_id
1 'polypeptide(L)'
;MSGDRKHVVSPASLKSGIRTLPENRWLPVRALGFSLVWALLITGLVTIELALANQGMTARTTAVVILFALGSFAGALFARALAAFLSRFRPQQSARFAAMFFGLITGTVGMTAFFHFLQFRSYYSMTHSDILTVHWAIEMIMTGANAVYIFMIESAMLLLPWGLPLALAAAWDYATAPIERKRQ
;
A
#
# COMPACT_ATOMS: atom_id res chain seq x y z
N MET A 1 42.95 23.08 56.51
CA MET A 1 42.79 22.54 55.14
C MET A 1 41.45 21.84 55.04
N SER A 2 40.44 22.49 54.45
CA SER A 2 39.23 21.80 53.99
C SER A 2 38.65 22.64 52.85
N GLY A 3 38.70 22.07 51.65
CA GLY A 3 38.51 22.76 50.39
C GLY A 3 37.06 23.08 50.07
N ASP A 4 36.87 24.33 49.67
CA ASP A 4 35.68 24.90 49.04
C ASP A 4 35.34 24.13 47.74
N ARG A 5 34.31 23.27 47.79
CA ARG A 5 33.78 22.57 46.61
C ARG A 5 32.77 23.47 45.90
N LYS A 6 33.27 24.23 44.93
CA LYS A 6 32.45 24.90 43.92
C LYS A 6 31.64 23.86 43.16
N HIS A 7 30.32 23.88 43.35
CA HIS A 7 29.38 23.13 42.54
C HIS A 7 29.41 23.68 41.10
N VAL A 8 30.19 23.01 40.24
CA VAL A 8 30.15 23.24 38.79
C VAL A 8 28.83 22.67 38.27
N VAL A 9 27.82 23.53 38.17
CA VAL A 9 26.58 23.21 37.47
C VAL A 9 26.91 23.08 35.99
N SER A 10 26.92 21.85 35.49
CA SER A 10 27.13 21.55 34.07
C SER A 10 26.01 22.19 33.22
N PRO A 11 26.34 23.02 32.21
CA PRO A 11 25.34 23.68 31.35
C PRO A 11 24.59 22.72 30.40
N ALA A 12 24.82 21.41 30.50
CA ALA A 12 24.22 20.41 29.62
C ALA A 12 22.76 20.01 29.98
N SER A 13 22.23 20.48 31.12
CA SER A 13 20.90 20.05 31.60
C SER A 13 19.71 20.84 31.01
N LEU A 14 19.94 21.84 30.15
CA LEU A 14 18.92 22.77 29.64
C LEU A 14 18.51 22.51 28.18
N LYS A 15 18.41 21.25 27.77
CA LYS A 15 17.85 20.86 26.45
C LYS A 15 16.77 19.77 26.50
N SER A 16 16.08 19.60 27.63
CA SER A 16 14.97 18.63 27.76
C SER A 16 13.57 19.26 27.65
N GLY A 17 13.47 20.42 26.98
CA GLY A 17 12.22 21.18 26.86
C GLY A 17 11.43 20.99 25.56
N ILE A 18 11.87 20.13 24.63
CA ILE A 18 11.03 19.80 23.47
C ILE A 18 10.13 18.65 23.87
N ARG A 19 8.99 19.00 24.47
CA ARG A 19 7.84 18.12 24.60
C ARG A 19 7.40 17.78 23.18
N THR A 20 7.94 16.70 22.60
CA THR A 20 7.55 16.20 21.29
C THR A 20 6.06 15.90 21.35
N LEU A 21 5.29 16.68 20.59
CA LEU A 21 3.87 16.45 20.37
C LEU A 21 3.68 14.98 19.94
N PRO A 22 2.58 14.32 20.32
CA PRO A 22 2.34 12.93 19.96
C PRO A 22 2.39 12.77 18.43
N GLU A 23 3.48 12.20 17.95
CA GLU A 23 3.86 11.97 16.55
C GLU A 23 2.81 11.18 15.75
N ASN A 24 1.83 10.60 16.45
CA ASN A 24 0.72 9.80 15.92
C ASN A 24 -0.19 10.55 14.91
N ARG A 25 -0.42 11.86 15.07
CA ARG A 25 -1.41 12.58 14.22
C ARG A 25 -1.00 12.69 12.74
N TRP A 26 0.31 12.64 12.45
CA TRP A 26 0.83 12.78 11.09
C TRP A 26 1.05 11.44 10.37
N LEU A 27 0.99 10.32 11.10
CA LEU A 27 1.06 8.97 10.53
C LEU A 27 -0.01 8.71 9.45
N PRO A 28 -1.30 9.02 9.66
CA PRO A 28 -2.32 8.82 8.62
C PRO A 28 -2.10 9.75 7.43
N VAL A 29 -1.67 11.00 7.65
CA VAL A 29 -1.42 11.96 6.56
C VAL A 29 -0.26 11.49 5.67
N ARG A 30 0.84 11.00 6.26
CA ARG A 30 1.97 10.43 5.52
C ARG A 30 1.58 9.14 4.79
N ALA A 31 0.69 8.33 5.38
CA ALA A 31 0.15 7.13 4.74
C ALA A 31 -0.73 7.46 3.54
N LEU A 32 -1.61 8.46 3.67
CA LEU A 32 -2.45 8.94 2.58
C LEU A 32 -1.61 9.56 1.46
N GLY A 33 -0.64 10.40 1.78
CA GLY A 33 0.27 11.00 0.80
C GLY A 33 1.03 9.93 0.00
N PHE A 34 1.60 8.93 0.67
CA PHE A 34 2.24 7.80 0.00
C PHE A 34 1.26 7.03 -0.90
N SER A 35 0.05 6.76 -0.41
CA SER A 35 -0.95 6.00 -1.17
C SER A 35 -1.43 6.76 -2.42
N LEU A 36 -1.54 8.09 -2.33
CA LEU A 36 -1.83 8.95 -3.48
C LEU A 36 -0.70 8.93 -4.51
N VAL A 37 0.55 9.08 -4.05
CA VAL A 37 1.71 9.04 -4.95
C VAL A 37 1.82 7.67 -5.63
N TRP A 38 1.64 6.58 -4.88
CA TRP A 38 1.65 5.22 -5.44
C TRP A 38 0.53 5.03 -6.47
N ALA A 39 -0.69 5.47 -6.15
CA ALA A 39 -1.81 5.40 -7.08
C ALA A 39 -1.54 6.18 -8.36
N LEU A 40 -0.98 7.39 -8.28
CA LEU A 40 -0.62 8.19 -9.46
C LEU A 40 0.45 7.51 -10.31
N LEU A 41 1.46 6.91 -9.68
CA LEU A 41 2.52 6.19 -10.39
C LEU A 41 1.97 4.97 -11.16
N ILE A 42 1.16 4.13 -10.51
CA ILE A 42 0.56 2.97 -11.18
C ILE A 42 -0.44 3.40 -12.26
N THR A 43 -1.28 4.39 -11.99
CA THR A 43 -2.26 4.90 -12.96
C THR A 43 -1.55 5.50 -14.18
N GLY A 44 -0.48 6.26 -13.96
CA GLY A 44 0.37 6.79 -15.03
C GLY A 44 0.99 5.69 -15.85
N LEU A 45 1.49 4.63 -15.21
CA LEU A 45 2.08 3.49 -15.89
C LEU A 45 1.06 2.73 -16.76
N VAL A 46 -0.13 2.45 -16.23
CA VAL A 46 -1.23 1.83 -17.00
C VAL A 46 -1.60 2.69 -18.20
N THR A 47 -1.64 4.01 -18.02
CA THR A 47 -1.98 4.93 -19.11
C THR A 47 -0.90 4.95 -20.19
N ILE A 48 0.38 4.90 -19.81
CA ILE A 48 1.50 4.80 -20.73
C ILE A 48 1.46 3.47 -21.50
N GLU A 49 1.23 2.35 -20.83
CA GLU A 49 1.08 1.04 -21.47
C GLU A 49 -0.06 1.01 -22.49
N LEU A 50 -1.22 1.57 -22.13
CA LEU A 50 -2.34 1.70 -23.05
C LEU A 50 -1.98 2.56 -24.28
N ALA A 51 -1.24 3.66 -24.06
CA ALA A 51 -0.76 4.51 -25.15
C ALA A 51 0.25 3.78 -26.05
N LEU A 52 1.18 3.01 -25.48
CA LEU A 52 2.17 2.20 -26.21
C LEU A 52 1.50 1.07 -26.99
N ALA A 53 0.42 0.49 -26.45
CA ALA A 53 -0.40 -0.49 -27.13
C ALA A 53 -1.34 0.11 -28.20
N ASN A 54 -1.24 1.42 -28.46
CA ASN A 54 -2.08 2.19 -29.39
C ASN A 54 -3.59 2.03 -29.11
N GLN A 55 -3.94 1.84 -27.83
CA GLN A 55 -5.31 1.72 -27.35
C GLN A 55 -5.85 3.13 -27.03
N GLY A 56 -6.95 3.51 -27.67
CA GLY A 56 -7.61 4.78 -27.39
C GLY A 56 -8.24 4.82 -25.98
N MET A 57 -8.41 6.03 -25.44
CA MET A 57 -9.25 6.24 -24.26
C MET A 57 -10.72 6.07 -24.63
N THR A 58 -11.24 4.88 -24.34
CA THR A 58 -12.65 4.50 -24.47
C THR A 58 -13.24 4.37 -23.06
N ALA A 59 -14.57 4.32 -22.95
CA ALA A 59 -15.23 4.10 -21.66
C ALA A 59 -14.71 2.83 -20.94
N ARG A 60 -14.36 1.78 -21.70
CA ARG A 60 -13.80 0.53 -21.16
C ARG A 60 -12.39 0.71 -20.60
N THR A 61 -11.48 1.33 -21.35
CA THR A 61 -10.10 1.54 -20.90
C THR A 61 -10.03 2.55 -19.75
N THR A 62 -10.88 3.58 -19.76
CA THR A 62 -11.05 4.50 -18.62
C THR A 62 -11.51 3.77 -17.36
N ALA A 63 -12.45 2.82 -17.47
CA ALA A 63 -12.89 2.02 -16.32
C ALA A 63 -11.73 1.19 -15.72
N VAL A 64 -10.88 0.60 -16.57
CA VAL A 64 -9.68 -0.14 -16.12
C VAL A 64 -8.70 0.79 -15.40
N VAL A 65 -8.44 1.98 -15.95
CA VAL A 65 -7.57 3.00 -15.33
C VAL A 65 -8.11 3.41 -13.94
N ILE A 66 -9.43 3.63 -13.82
CA ILE A 66 -10.08 3.96 -12.53
C ILE A 66 -9.95 2.80 -11.54
N LEU A 67 -10.16 1.56 -11.99
CA LEU A 67 -10.00 0.38 -11.13
C LEU A 67 -8.57 0.26 -10.60
N PHE A 68 -7.56 0.44 -11.46
CA PHE A 68 -6.17 0.45 -11.02
C PHE A 68 -5.86 1.63 -10.08
N ALA A 69 -6.41 2.82 -10.32
CA ALA A 69 -6.22 3.96 -9.43
C ALA A 69 -6.76 3.68 -8.02
N LEU A 70 -7.99 3.20 -7.93
CA LEU A 70 -8.63 2.84 -6.66
C LEU A 70 -7.92 1.65 -5.99
N GLY A 71 -7.64 0.61 -6.76
CA GLY A 71 -6.99 -0.61 -6.29
C GLY A 71 -5.58 -0.37 -5.78
N SER A 72 -4.79 0.47 -6.47
CA SER A 72 -3.45 0.86 -6.03
C SER A 72 -3.48 1.73 -4.78
N PHE A 73 -4.42 2.67 -4.70
CA PHE A 73 -4.59 3.51 -3.51
C PHE A 73 -4.91 2.67 -2.26
N ALA A 74 -5.93 1.82 -2.36
CA ALA A 74 -6.33 0.95 -1.24
C ALA A 74 -5.28 -0.15 -0.98
N GLY A 75 -4.62 -0.65 -2.02
CA GLY A 75 -3.50 -1.58 -1.93
C GLY A 75 -2.30 -1.00 -1.19
N ALA A 76 -1.96 0.27 -1.41
CA ALA A 76 -0.88 0.96 -0.69
C ALA A 76 -1.20 1.16 0.81
N LEU A 77 -2.46 1.48 1.14
CA LEU A 77 -2.91 1.54 2.54
C LEU A 77 -2.80 0.17 3.21
N PHE A 78 -3.26 -0.88 2.53
CA PHE A 78 -3.15 -2.25 3.00
C PHE A 78 -1.69 -2.68 3.19
N ALA A 79 -0.82 -2.41 2.22
CA ALA A 79 0.59 -2.72 2.26
C ALA A 79 1.28 -2.09 3.48
N ARG A 80 1.00 -0.82 3.75
CA ARG A 80 1.56 -0.12 4.92
C ARG A 80 1.02 -0.68 6.24
N ALA A 81 -0.27 -0.99 6.32
CA ALA A 81 -0.85 -1.61 7.50
C ALA A 81 -0.22 -2.98 7.78
N LEU A 82 -0.06 -3.80 6.73
CA LEU A 82 0.57 -5.11 6.79
C LEU A 82 2.05 -5.00 7.19
N ALA A 83 2.81 -4.10 6.55
CA ALA A 83 4.21 -3.87 6.87
C ALA A 83 4.39 -3.37 8.32
N ALA A 84 3.53 -2.46 8.79
CA ALA A 84 3.54 -1.98 10.17
C ALA A 84 3.22 -3.11 11.16
N PHE A 85 2.28 -3.99 10.84
CA PHE A 85 1.93 -5.15 11.66
C PHE A 85 3.08 -6.16 11.72
N LEU A 86 3.65 -6.57 10.58
CA LEU A 86 4.78 -7.51 10.51
C LEU A 86 6.04 -6.96 11.20
N SER A 87 6.30 -5.65 11.07
CA SER A 87 7.45 -4.99 11.71
C SER A 87 7.42 -5.12 13.24
N ARG A 88 6.24 -5.29 13.87
CA ARG A 88 6.13 -5.52 15.32
C ARG A 88 6.68 -6.87 15.75
N PHE A 89 6.54 -7.89 14.90
CA PHE A 89 7.00 -9.25 15.19
C PHE A 89 8.42 -9.52 14.69
N ARG A 90 8.85 -8.84 13.63
CA ARG A 90 10.16 -9.00 13.00
C ARG A 90 10.76 -7.62 12.69
N PRO A 91 11.52 -7.01 13.62
CA PRO A 91 12.08 -5.66 13.45
C PRO A 91 13.28 -5.58 12.50
N GLN A 92 13.68 -6.71 11.88
CA GLN A 92 14.79 -6.78 10.93
C GLN A 92 14.46 -6.01 9.65
N GLN A 93 15.44 -5.27 9.11
CA GLN A 93 15.27 -4.46 7.91
C GLN A 93 14.81 -5.30 6.69
N SER A 94 15.37 -6.49 6.52
CA SER A 94 15.00 -7.43 5.46
C SER A 94 13.53 -7.86 5.53
N ALA A 95 13.01 -8.14 6.73
CA ALA A 95 11.61 -8.50 6.93
C ALA A 95 10.65 -7.33 6.62
N ARG A 96 11.05 -6.09 6.95
CA ARG A 96 10.26 -4.89 6.64
C ARG A 96 10.21 -4.62 5.14
N PHE A 97 11.35 -4.75 4.46
CA PHE A 97 11.44 -4.64 3.01
C PHE A 97 10.52 -5.67 2.33
N ALA A 98 10.64 -6.94 2.70
CA ALA A 98 9.82 -8.01 2.14
C ALA A 98 8.33 -7.76 2.40
N ALA A 99 7.96 -7.40 3.63
CA ALA A 99 6.56 -7.10 3.97
C ALA A 99 5.99 -5.95 3.15
N MET A 100 6.75 -4.87 2.95
CA MET A 100 6.31 -3.73 2.15
C MET A 100 6.21 -4.09 0.66
N PHE A 101 7.22 -4.77 0.11
CA PHE A 101 7.26 -5.18 -1.28
C PHE A 101 6.12 -6.15 -1.63
N PHE A 102 5.99 -7.25 -0.86
CA PHE A 102 4.89 -8.20 -1.05
C PHE A 102 3.54 -7.54 -0.78
N GLY A 103 3.43 -6.70 0.26
CA GLY A 103 2.20 -5.98 0.56
C GLY A 103 1.77 -5.05 -0.56
N LEU A 104 2.69 -4.34 -1.20
CA LEU A 104 2.40 -3.45 -2.32
C LEU A 104 1.92 -4.21 -3.54
N ILE A 105 2.62 -5.29 -3.91
CA ILE A 105 2.26 -6.11 -5.08
C ILE A 105 0.92 -6.79 -4.82
N THR A 106 0.83 -7.61 -3.77
CA THR A 106 -0.38 -8.38 -3.48
C THR A 106 -1.57 -7.49 -3.13
N GLY A 107 -1.34 -6.38 -2.43
CA GLY A 107 -2.36 -5.40 -2.09
C GLY A 107 -2.91 -4.70 -3.33
N THR A 108 -2.05 -4.24 -4.24
CA THR A 108 -2.50 -3.59 -5.48
C THR A 108 -3.29 -4.56 -6.36
N VAL A 109 -2.75 -5.75 -6.62
CA VAL A 109 -3.41 -6.76 -7.45
C VAL A 109 -4.72 -7.24 -6.81
N GLY A 110 -4.66 -7.64 -5.53
CA GLY A 110 -5.81 -8.18 -4.81
C GLY A 110 -6.94 -7.15 -4.66
N MET A 111 -6.61 -5.89 -4.38
CA MET A 111 -7.63 -4.86 -4.21
C MET A 111 -8.25 -4.42 -5.55
N THR A 112 -7.45 -4.39 -6.62
CA THR A 112 -7.97 -4.13 -7.98
C THR A 112 -8.92 -5.25 -8.41
N ALA A 113 -8.51 -6.51 -8.21
CA ALA A 113 -9.34 -7.68 -8.49
C ALA A 113 -10.63 -7.68 -7.66
N PHE A 114 -10.55 -7.29 -6.38
CA PHE A 114 -11.69 -7.17 -5.49
C PHE A 114 -12.69 -6.11 -5.96
N PHE A 115 -12.22 -4.92 -6.34
CA PHE A 115 -13.11 -3.87 -6.88
C PHE A 115 -13.76 -4.29 -8.20
N HIS A 116 -13.01 -4.94 -9.08
CA HIS A 116 -13.58 -5.50 -10.30
C HIS A 116 -14.65 -6.56 -9.99
N PHE A 117 -14.38 -7.45 -9.04
CA PHE A 117 -15.34 -8.46 -8.59
C PHE A 117 -16.63 -7.81 -8.02
N LEU A 118 -16.51 -6.76 -7.20
CA LEU A 118 -17.66 -6.02 -6.68
C LEU A 118 -18.47 -5.35 -7.80
N GLN A 119 -17.78 -4.73 -8.76
CA GLN A 119 -18.42 -4.10 -9.93
C GLN A 119 -19.18 -5.14 -10.76
N PHE A 120 -18.53 -6.27 -11.06
CA PHE A 120 -19.13 -7.36 -11.82
C PHE A 120 -20.34 -7.93 -11.09
N ARG A 121 -20.22 -8.18 -9.77
CA ARG A 121 -21.32 -8.69 -8.96
C ARG A 121 -22.50 -7.73 -8.92
N SER A 122 -22.26 -6.42 -8.78
CA SER A 122 -23.31 -5.41 -8.79
C SER A 122 -24.10 -5.43 -10.11
N TYR A 123 -23.41 -5.57 -11.24
CA TYR A 123 -24.03 -5.63 -12.56
C TYR A 123 -24.93 -6.87 -12.73
N TYR A 124 -24.44 -8.05 -12.35
CA TYR A 124 -25.19 -9.30 -12.52
C TYR A 124 -26.25 -9.55 -11.44
N SER A 125 -26.16 -8.87 -10.29
CA SER A 125 -27.16 -8.99 -9.21
C SER A 125 -28.55 -8.51 -9.59
N MET A 126 -28.66 -7.66 -10.62
CA MET A 126 -29.95 -7.15 -11.10
C MET A 126 -30.76 -8.19 -11.86
N THR A 127 -30.10 -9.22 -12.39
CA THR A 127 -30.72 -10.07 -13.40
C THR A 127 -31.03 -11.48 -12.86
N HIS A 128 -30.26 -12.08 -11.92
CA HIS A 128 -30.51 -13.47 -11.51
C HIS A 128 -30.07 -13.85 -10.08
N SER A 129 -30.88 -14.72 -9.46
CA SER A 129 -30.69 -15.57 -8.25
C SER A 129 -31.09 -15.02 -6.87
N ASP A 130 -31.73 -15.89 -6.09
CA ASP A 130 -31.97 -15.73 -4.66
C ASP A 130 -30.62 -15.69 -3.91
N ILE A 131 -30.48 -14.67 -3.05
CA ILE A 131 -29.29 -14.44 -2.23
C ILE A 131 -29.14 -15.60 -1.22
N LEU A 132 -27.91 -16.06 -0.98
CA LEU A 132 -27.55 -17.14 -0.02
C LEU A 132 -27.87 -18.59 -0.44
N THR A 133 -27.96 -18.87 -1.73
CA THR A 133 -28.03 -20.27 -2.23
C THR A 133 -26.63 -20.86 -2.46
N VAL A 134 -26.51 -22.20 -2.53
CA VAL A 134 -25.24 -22.88 -2.85
C VAL A 134 -24.74 -22.48 -4.24
N HIS A 135 -25.66 -22.34 -5.20
CA HIS A 135 -25.34 -21.89 -6.55
C HIS A 135 -24.74 -20.48 -6.54
N TRP A 136 -25.38 -19.55 -5.82
CA TRP A 136 -24.86 -18.20 -5.60
C TRP A 136 -23.44 -18.20 -5.01
N ALA A 137 -23.16 -19.06 -4.03
CA ALA A 137 -21.82 -19.17 -3.43
C ALA A 137 -20.77 -19.67 -4.44
N ILE A 138 -21.12 -20.66 -5.27
CA ILE A 138 -20.24 -21.17 -6.33
C ILE A 138 -19.95 -20.10 -7.38
N GLU A 139 -20.98 -19.40 -7.87
CA GLU A 139 -20.83 -18.29 -8.80
C GLU A 139 -19.94 -17.19 -8.23
N MET A 140 -20.11 -16.89 -6.94
CA MET A 140 -19.31 -15.90 -6.23
C MET A 140 -17.82 -16.28 -6.22
N ILE A 141 -17.51 -17.53 -5.88
CA ILE A 141 -16.13 -18.04 -5.84
C ILE A 141 -15.51 -18.06 -7.24
N MET A 142 -16.22 -18.58 -8.24
CA MET A 142 -15.70 -18.69 -9.61
C MET A 142 -15.49 -17.31 -10.24
N THR A 143 -16.41 -16.37 -10.03
CA THR A 143 -16.28 -14.99 -10.48
C THR A 143 -15.10 -14.30 -9.80
N GLY A 144 -14.96 -14.48 -8.48
CA GLY A 144 -13.83 -13.95 -7.72
C GLY A 144 -12.50 -14.52 -8.20
N ALA A 145 -12.41 -15.84 -8.38
CA ALA A 145 -11.22 -16.52 -8.87
C ALA A 145 -10.84 -16.05 -10.28
N ASN A 146 -11.82 -15.89 -11.17
CA ASN A 146 -11.58 -15.38 -12.52
C ASN A 146 -11.08 -13.92 -12.50
N ALA A 147 -11.68 -13.06 -11.67
CA ALA A 147 -11.21 -11.69 -11.51
C ALA A 147 -9.76 -11.64 -11.00
N VAL A 148 -9.44 -12.45 -9.98
CA VAL A 148 -8.06 -12.56 -9.46
C VAL A 148 -7.11 -13.03 -10.56
N TYR A 149 -7.48 -14.06 -11.33
CA TYR A 149 -6.66 -14.59 -12.41
C TYR A 149 -6.35 -13.54 -13.49
N ILE A 150 -7.37 -12.85 -14.01
CA ILE A 150 -7.20 -11.83 -15.06
C ILE A 150 -6.30 -10.70 -14.56
N PHE A 151 -6.60 -10.14 -13.39
CA PHE A 151 -5.81 -9.04 -12.86
C PHE A 151 -4.42 -9.45 -12.42
N MET A 152 -4.21 -10.70 -12.02
CA MET A 152 -2.87 -11.21 -11.72
C MET A 152 -2.00 -11.24 -12.98
N ILE A 153 -2.55 -11.67 -14.12
CA ILE A 153 -1.81 -11.69 -15.40
C ILE A 153 -1.54 -10.27 -15.89
N GLU A 154 -2.59 -9.44 -15.97
CA GLU A 154 -2.48 -8.04 -16.40
C GLU A 154 -1.49 -7.26 -15.53
N SER A 155 -1.61 -7.43 -14.20
CA SER A 155 -0.70 -6.76 -13.28
C SER A 155 0.70 -7.35 -13.33
N ALA A 156 0.88 -8.66 -13.59
CA ALA A 156 2.22 -9.22 -13.75
C ALA A 156 2.92 -8.59 -14.96
N MET A 157 2.22 -8.44 -16.09
CA MET A 157 2.75 -7.79 -17.29
C MET A 157 3.09 -6.32 -17.04
N LEU A 158 2.28 -5.60 -16.26
CA LEU A 158 2.53 -4.21 -15.87
C LEU A 158 3.67 -4.07 -14.84
N LEU A 159 3.70 -4.95 -13.85
CA LEU A 159 4.63 -4.88 -12.73
C LEU A 159 6.03 -5.36 -13.13
N LEU A 160 6.18 -6.39 -13.96
CA LEU A 160 7.49 -6.94 -14.31
C LEU A 160 8.47 -5.93 -14.94
N PRO A 161 8.10 -5.15 -15.98
CA PRO A 161 9.02 -4.23 -16.64
C PRO A 161 9.21 -2.93 -15.84
N TRP A 162 8.14 -2.35 -15.30
CA TRP A 162 8.17 -0.98 -14.78
C TRP A 162 7.70 -0.85 -13.33
N GLY A 163 6.73 -1.66 -12.89
CA GLY A 163 6.24 -1.60 -11.51
C GLY A 163 7.22 -2.18 -10.48
N LEU A 164 8.09 -3.10 -10.89
CA LEU A 164 9.06 -3.78 -10.05
C LEU A 164 10.12 -2.81 -9.50
N PRO A 165 10.82 -2.00 -10.32
CA PRO A 165 11.76 -1.00 -9.79
C PRO A 165 11.08 0.02 -8.89
N LEU A 166 9.83 0.42 -9.18
CA LEU A 166 9.05 1.33 -8.32
C LEU A 166 8.73 0.69 -6.97
N ALA A 167 8.29 -0.58 -6.95
CA ALA A 167 8.00 -1.33 -5.74
C ALA A 167 9.26 -1.56 -4.89
N LEU A 168 10.40 -1.88 -5.54
CA LEU A 168 11.68 -2.03 -4.88
C LEU A 168 12.15 -0.71 -4.24
N ALA A 169 12.04 0.41 -4.97
CA ALA A 169 12.41 1.74 -4.46
C ALA A 169 11.54 2.14 -3.26
N ALA A 170 10.22 1.94 -3.35
CA ALA A 170 9.29 2.23 -2.25
C ALA A 170 9.55 1.34 -1.02
N ALA A 171 9.83 0.05 -1.22
CA ALA A 171 10.16 -0.87 -0.14
C ALA A 171 11.51 -0.53 0.51
N TRP A 172 12.49 -0.09 -0.27
CA TRP A 172 13.80 0.32 0.21
C TRP A 172 13.72 1.59 1.07
N ASP A 173 13.00 2.62 0.60
CA ASP A 173 12.76 3.85 1.37
C ASP A 173 12.09 3.53 2.72
N TYR A 174 11.08 2.66 2.72
CA TYR A 174 10.41 2.24 3.95
C TYR A 174 11.31 1.45 4.91
N ALA A 175 12.20 0.59 4.39
CA ALA A 175 13.10 -0.22 5.19
C ALA A 175 14.26 0.58 5.80
N THR A 176 14.74 1.60 5.08
CA THR A 176 15.83 2.49 5.50
C THR A 176 15.36 3.61 6.42
N ALA A 177 14.06 3.91 6.45
CA ALA A 177 13.48 4.88 7.37
C ALA A 177 13.89 4.58 8.84
N PRO A 178 14.52 5.55 9.54
CA PRO A 178 15.03 5.34 10.88
C PRO A 178 13.91 4.95 11.84
N ILE A 179 14.11 3.84 12.54
CA ILE A 179 13.25 3.46 13.66
C ILE A 179 13.65 4.38 14.80
N GLU A 180 12.76 5.31 15.18
CA GLU A 180 12.86 6.05 16.43
C GLU A 180 12.83 5.01 17.58
N ARG A 181 13.99 4.43 17.91
CA ARG A 181 14.14 3.60 19.11
C ARG A 181 13.91 4.55 20.26
N LYS A 182 12.77 4.42 20.94
CA LYS A 182 12.66 4.89 22.33
C LYS A 182 13.82 4.26 23.08
N ARG A 183 14.87 5.05 23.33
CA ARG A 183 15.88 4.73 24.34
C ARG A 183 15.12 4.63 25.65
N GLN A 184 14.99 3.41 26.16
CA GLN A 184 14.74 3.18 27.58
C GLN A 184 16.03 3.48 28.34
#